data_AF-X1MXM2-F1
#
_entry.id   AF-X1MXM2-F1
#
_cell.length_a   1.000
_cell.length_b   1.000
_cell.length_c   1.000
_cell.angle_alpha   90.00
_cell.angle_beta   90.00
_cell.angle_gamma   90.00
#
_symmetry.space_group_name_H-M   'P 1'
#
loop_
_entity.id
_entity.type
_entity.pdbx_description
1 polymer ?
#
loop_
_entity_poly.entity_id
_entity_poly.type
_entity_poly.pdbx_seq_one_letter_code
_entity_poly.pdbx_strand_id
1 'polypeptide(L)'
;MKKVLIIAGAALGLIVIILVIVIVLTRGKKDTEDKTQYPSGDVTLIYWQLFDDEEALEPIIKEYQEKHKNVTIKYVKKDSAEYETELINSLAGGSGPDLFMIKNDWLPKHQDKLEPIPEDYMSVDEYKDIFAPVAAQDLISA
;
A
#
# COMPACT_ATOMS: atom_id res chain seq x y z
N MET A 1 10.37 58.51 27.88
CA MET A 1 9.07 57.80 27.74
C MET A 1 8.82 57.29 26.32
N LYS A 2 8.89 58.11 25.26
CA LYS A 2 8.69 57.67 23.86
C LYS A 2 9.60 56.50 23.41
N LYS A 3 10.87 56.50 23.80
CA LYS A 3 11.84 55.42 23.49
C LYS A 3 11.47 54.07 24.15
N VAL A 4 10.89 54.09 25.34
CA VAL A 4 10.46 52.88 26.07
C VAL A 4 9.25 52.24 25.41
N LEU A 5 8.32 53.05 24.91
CA LEU A 5 7.14 52.58 24.16
C LEU A 5 7.52 51.95 22.80
N ILE A 6 8.53 52.50 22.11
CA ILE A 6 9.04 51.94 20.85
C ILE A 6 9.73 50.59 21.08
N ILE A 7 10.55 50.48 22.14
CA ILE A 7 11.24 49.23 22.48
C ILE A 7 10.23 48.14 22.91
N ALA A 8 9.20 48.52 23.68
CA ALA A 8 8.13 47.60 24.08
C ALA A 8 7.33 47.08 22.87
N GLY A 9 6.99 47.96 21.91
CA GLY A 9 6.30 47.56 20.68
C GLY A 9 7.13 46.64 19.78
N ALA A 10 8.44 46.92 19.65
CA ALA A 10 9.35 46.07 18.90
C ALA A 10 9.53 44.68 19.56
N ALA A 11 9.63 44.63 20.89
CA ALA A 11 9.72 43.36 21.63
C ALA A 11 8.44 42.53 21.48
N LEU A 12 7.25 43.17 21.53
CA LEU A 12 5.98 42.48 21.36
C LEU A 12 5.82 41.92 19.94
N GLY A 13 6.21 42.70 18.92
CA GLY A 13 6.21 42.25 17.53
C GLY A 13 7.14 41.05 17.30
N LEU A 14 8.32 41.05 17.92
CA LEU A 14 9.28 39.97 17.81
C LEU A 14 8.77 38.67 18.48
N ILE A 15 8.07 38.78 19.61
CA ILE A 15 7.42 37.65 20.29
C ILE A 15 6.32 37.04 19.42
N VAL A 16 5.49 37.87 18.77
CA VAL A 16 4.43 37.39 17.88
C VAL A 16 5.01 36.66 16.67
N ILE A 17 6.09 37.18 16.08
CA ILE A 17 6.77 36.52 14.95
C ILE A 17 7.36 35.16 15.37
N ILE A 18 7.98 35.08 16.56
CA ILE A 18 8.50 33.81 17.09
C ILE A 18 7.37 32.81 17.31
N LEU A 19 6.23 33.23 17.87
CA LEU A 19 5.06 32.37 18.06
C LEU A 19 4.50 31.84 16.74
N VAL A 20 4.42 32.68 15.70
CA VAL A 20 3.97 32.25 14.36
C VAL A 20 4.94 31.24 13.76
N ILE A 21 6.26 31.47 13.89
CA ILE A 21 7.28 30.53 13.40
C ILE A 21 7.18 29.19 14.14
N VAL A 22 7.00 29.18 15.46
CA VAL A 22 6.82 27.94 16.24
C VAL A 22 5.57 27.18 15.80
N ILE A 23 4.44 27.87 15.56
CA ILE A 23 3.21 27.23 15.08
C ILE A 23 3.38 26.65 13.68
N VAL A 24 4.12 27.33 12.79
CA VAL A 24 4.41 26.82 11.44
C VAL A 24 5.36 25.63 11.48
N LEU A 25 6.40 25.66 12.34
CA LEU A 25 7.38 24.58 12.46
C LEU A 25 6.84 23.33 13.20
N THR A 26 5.86 23.50 14.09
CA THR A 26 5.19 22.39 14.79
C THR A 26 4.07 21.74 13.96
N ARG A 27 3.78 22.27 12.76
CA ARG A 27 2.69 21.81 11.88
C ARG A 27 3.10 20.73 10.86
N GLY A 28 4.08 19.89 11.20
CA GLY A 28 4.40 18.65 10.47
C GLY A 28 4.96 17.65 11.47
N LYS A 29 4.56 16.38 11.50
CA LYS A 29 3.95 15.48 10.51
C LYS A 29 2.73 14.87 11.20
N LYS A 30 1.55 14.86 10.57
CA LYS A 30 0.53 13.88 10.99
C LYS A 30 1.11 12.55 10.54
N ASP A 31 1.79 11.86 11.44
CA ASP A 31 2.03 10.44 11.26
C ASP A 31 0.65 9.83 11.21
N THR A 32 0.22 9.49 9.99
CA THR A 32 -0.95 8.65 9.80
C THR A 32 -0.58 7.34 10.48
N GLU A 33 -0.97 7.18 11.74
CA GLU A 33 -0.94 5.89 12.41
C GLU A 33 -1.72 4.95 11.51
N ASP A 34 -0.99 4.05 10.84
CA ASP A 34 -1.55 2.98 10.06
C ASP A 34 -2.40 2.13 11.01
N LYS A 35 -3.72 2.32 10.96
CA LYS A 35 -4.67 1.67 11.86
C LYS A 35 -4.86 0.20 11.54
N THR A 36 -4.13 -0.34 10.55
CA THR A 36 -4.16 -1.76 10.28
C THR A 36 -3.45 -2.52 11.39
N GLN A 37 -4.24 -3.20 12.23
CA GLN A 37 -3.71 -4.12 13.22
C GLN A 37 -3.15 -5.35 12.49
N TYR A 38 -1.84 -5.38 12.33
CA TYR A 38 -1.15 -6.55 11.84
C TYR A 38 -1.24 -7.70 12.86
N PRO A 39 -1.45 -8.95 12.40
CA PRO A 39 -1.39 -10.11 13.28
C PRO A 39 -0.05 -10.14 14.01
N SER A 40 -0.07 -10.37 15.32
CA SER A 40 1.16 -10.46 16.13
C SER A 40 1.81 -11.84 16.11
N GLY A 41 1.14 -12.85 15.51
CA GLY A 41 1.66 -14.20 15.36
C GLY A 41 2.43 -14.38 14.04
N ASP A 42 3.05 -15.54 13.89
CA ASP A 42 3.67 -15.95 12.63
C ASP A 42 2.60 -16.11 11.55
N VAL A 43 2.81 -15.45 10.41
CA VAL A 43 1.92 -15.46 9.25
C VAL A 43 2.68 -16.07 8.08
N THR A 44 2.07 -17.04 7.40
CA THR A 44 2.58 -17.56 6.13
C THR A 44 1.61 -17.17 5.03
N LEU A 45 2.11 -16.48 4.00
CA LEU A 45 1.35 -16.10 2.81
C LEU A 45 1.80 -16.95 1.62
N ILE A 46 0.86 -17.59 0.93
CA ILE A 46 1.13 -18.36 -0.28
C ILE A 46 0.92 -17.44 -1.48
N TYR A 47 1.94 -17.28 -2.33
CA TYR A 47 1.91 -16.40 -3.49
C TYR A 47 2.09 -17.18 -4.80
N TRP A 48 1.02 -17.29 -5.58
CA TRP A 48 1.02 -17.94 -6.90
C TRP A 48 1.26 -16.97 -8.04
N GLN A 49 2.17 -17.31 -8.93
CA GLN A 49 2.55 -16.45 -10.05
C GLN A 49 2.91 -17.27 -11.31
N LEU A 50 2.65 -16.70 -12.49
CA LEU A 50 2.86 -17.35 -13.80
C LEU A 50 4.12 -16.92 -14.55
N PHE A 51 4.52 -15.66 -14.45
CA PHE A 51 5.48 -15.09 -15.41
C PHE A 51 6.86 -14.84 -14.82
N ASP A 52 6.95 -14.24 -13.64
CA ASP A 52 8.23 -13.93 -13.01
C ASP A 52 8.84 -15.16 -12.35
N ASP A 53 10.15 -15.33 -12.42
CA ASP A 53 10.82 -16.40 -11.67
C ASP A 53 11.07 -15.96 -10.23
N GLU A 54 11.32 -16.91 -9.33
CA GLU A 54 11.49 -16.61 -7.90
C GLU A 54 12.62 -15.59 -7.68
N GLU A 55 13.70 -15.70 -8.44
CA GLU A 55 14.87 -14.82 -8.38
C GLU A 55 14.54 -13.37 -8.72
N ALA A 56 13.52 -13.12 -9.55
CA ALA A 56 13.09 -11.77 -9.91
C ALA A 56 12.31 -11.10 -8.76
N LEU A 57 11.61 -11.89 -7.95
CA LEU A 57 10.78 -11.40 -6.84
C LEU A 57 11.47 -11.50 -5.48
N GLU A 58 12.52 -12.32 -5.36
CA GLU A 58 13.28 -12.52 -4.12
C GLU A 58 13.71 -11.19 -3.46
N PRO A 59 14.24 -10.17 -4.19
CA PRO A 59 14.61 -8.90 -3.56
C PRO A 59 13.42 -8.18 -2.92
N ILE A 60 12.26 -8.19 -3.58
CA ILE A 60 11.03 -7.52 -3.13
C ILE A 60 10.45 -8.27 -1.92
N ILE A 61 10.38 -9.60 -2.01
CA ILE A 61 9.94 -10.47 -0.91
C ILE A 61 10.82 -10.27 0.32
N LYS A 62 12.15 -10.23 0.12
CA LYS A 62 13.11 -10.02 1.21
C LYS A 62 12.93 -8.65 1.85
N GLU A 63 12.80 -7.58 1.07
CA GLU A 63 12.56 -6.25 1.61
C GLU A 63 11.26 -6.19 2.43
N TYR A 64 10.20 -6.84 1.96
CA TYR A 64 8.94 -6.93 2.69
C TYR A 64 9.10 -7.67 4.03
N GLN A 65 9.69 -8.87 4.01
CA GLN A 65 9.94 -9.65 5.23
C GLN A 65 10.94 -8.99 6.17
N GLU A 66 11.80 -8.10 5.67
CA GLU A 66 12.68 -7.30 6.51
C GLU A 66 11.92 -6.29 7.37
N LYS A 67 10.81 -5.75 6.86
CA LYS A 67 9.90 -4.85 7.58
C LYS A 67 8.86 -5.62 8.40
N HIS A 68 8.49 -6.83 7.96
CA HIS A 68 7.46 -7.68 8.56
C HIS A 68 8.04 -9.03 9.00
N LYS A 69 8.80 -9.02 10.11
CA LYS A 69 9.59 -10.19 10.57
C LYS A 69 8.76 -11.43 10.92
N ASN A 70 7.48 -11.27 11.21
CA ASN A 70 6.55 -12.35 11.49
C ASN A 70 5.90 -12.93 10.22
N VAL A 71 6.18 -12.39 9.03
CA VAL A 71 5.60 -12.85 7.77
C VAL A 71 6.61 -13.69 7.00
N THR A 72 6.15 -14.84 6.52
CA THR A 72 6.85 -15.71 5.55
C THR A 72 6.05 -15.78 4.27
N ILE A 73 6.65 -15.44 3.13
CA ILE A 73 6.03 -15.54 1.81
C ILE A 73 6.54 -16.81 1.14
N LYS A 74 5.62 -17.73 0.81
CA LYS A 74 5.89 -18.93 0.04
C LYS A 74 5.53 -18.69 -1.42
N TYR A 75 6.54 -18.41 -2.23
CA TYR A 75 6.39 -18.24 -3.66
C TYR A 75 6.12 -19.59 -4.35
N VAL A 76 5.19 -19.62 -5.30
CA VAL A 76 4.87 -20.79 -6.11
C VAL A 76 4.73 -20.37 -7.57
N LYS A 77 5.72 -20.74 -8.38
CA LYS A 77 5.63 -20.63 -9.84
C LYS A 77 4.64 -21.66 -10.37
N LYS A 78 3.62 -21.20 -11.09
CA LYS A 78 2.58 -22.03 -11.70
C LYS A 78 2.79 -22.14 -13.21
N ASP A 79 2.37 -23.27 -13.78
CA ASP A 79 2.35 -23.46 -15.23
C ASP A 79 1.08 -22.85 -15.84
N SER A 80 1.23 -22.20 -16.99
CA SER A 80 0.15 -21.43 -17.62
C SER A 80 -1.03 -22.26 -18.14
N ALA A 81 -0.82 -23.54 -18.50
CA ALA A 81 -1.81 -24.31 -19.26
C ALA A 81 -3.08 -24.60 -18.45
N GLU A 82 -2.92 -24.93 -17.16
CA GLU A 82 -4.03 -25.35 -16.29
C GLU A 82 -4.28 -24.39 -15.12
N TYR A 83 -3.56 -23.26 -15.08
CA TYR A 83 -3.54 -22.35 -13.94
C TYR A 83 -4.92 -21.87 -13.50
N GLU A 84 -5.76 -21.41 -14.42
CA GLU A 84 -7.08 -20.88 -14.06
C GLU A 84 -7.93 -21.95 -13.38
N THR A 85 -7.95 -23.15 -13.97
CA THR A 85 -8.70 -24.29 -13.44
C THR A 85 -8.17 -24.69 -12.06
N GLU A 86 -6.85 -24.75 -11.90
CA GLU A 86 -6.23 -25.10 -10.62
C GLU A 86 -6.51 -24.06 -9.53
N LEU A 87 -6.41 -22.77 -9.86
CA LEU A 87 -6.72 -21.67 -8.96
C LEU A 87 -8.16 -21.76 -8.48
N ILE A 88 -9.11 -21.91 -9.41
CA ILE A 88 -10.54 -21.97 -9.09
C ILE A 88 -10.87 -23.20 -8.23
N ASN A 89 -10.31 -24.36 -8.56
CA ASN A 89 -10.50 -25.57 -7.77
C ASN A 89 -9.92 -25.43 -6.36
N SER A 90 -8.75 -24.79 -6.23
CA SER A 90 -8.10 -24.58 -4.93
C SER A 90 -8.88 -23.60 -4.05
N LEU A 91 -9.35 -22.48 -4.63
CA LEU A 91 -10.22 -21.52 -3.94
C LEU A 91 -11.52 -22.19 -3.47
N ALA A 92 -12.19 -22.94 -4.35
CA ALA A 92 -13.42 -23.66 -4.00
C ALA A 92 -13.19 -24.75 -2.94
N GLY A 93 -12.00 -25.36 -2.92
CA GLY A 93 -11.60 -26.36 -1.92
C GLY A 93 -11.14 -25.78 -0.59
N GLY A 94 -11.04 -24.46 -0.44
CA GLY A 94 -10.52 -23.81 0.76
C GLY A 94 -9.01 -23.96 0.96
N SER A 95 -8.28 -24.33 -0.10
CA SER A 95 -6.82 -24.47 -0.12
C SER A 95 -6.18 -23.54 -1.17
N GLY A 96 -6.88 -22.45 -1.51
CA GLY A 96 -6.38 -21.44 -2.44
C GLY A 96 -5.20 -20.65 -1.85
N PRO A 97 -4.42 -19.98 -2.71
CA PRO A 97 -3.36 -19.08 -2.27
C PRO A 97 -3.92 -17.80 -1.64
N ASP A 98 -3.09 -17.10 -0.88
CA ASP A 98 -3.41 -15.79 -0.30
C ASP A 98 -3.18 -14.66 -1.31
N LEU A 99 -2.14 -14.79 -2.15
CA LEU A 99 -1.86 -13.88 -3.27
C LEU A 99 -1.78 -14.69 -4.56
N PHE A 100 -2.41 -14.19 -5.62
CA PHE A 100 -2.36 -14.85 -6.91
C PHE A 100 -2.47 -13.85 -8.06
N MET A 101 -1.77 -14.14 -9.15
CA MET A 101 -1.88 -13.36 -10.36
C MET A 101 -3.16 -13.72 -11.12
N ILE A 102 -3.83 -12.74 -11.70
CA ILE A 102 -4.84 -12.97 -12.73
C ILE A 102 -4.45 -12.24 -14.00
N LYS A 103 -4.95 -12.69 -15.14
CA LYS A 103 -4.93 -11.86 -16.35
C LYS A 103 -5.96 -10.75 -16.20
N ASN A 104 -5.69 -9.58 -16.78
CA ASN A 104 -6.58 -8.42 -16.70
C ASN A 104 -8.00 -8.74 -17.25
N ASP A 105 -8.08 -9.52 -18.33
CA ASP A 105 -9.33 -9.95 -18.96
C ASP A 105 -10.16 -10.94 -18.12
N TRP A 106 -9.60 -11.45 -17.01
CA TRP A 106 -10.30 -12.36 -16.12
C TRP A 106 -11.07 -11.66 -15.00
N LEU A 107 -10.81 -10.37 -14.75
CA LEU A 107 -11.45 -9.64 -13.66
C LEU A 107 -12.99 -9.73 -13.71
N PRO A 108 -13.69 -9.53 -14.86
CA PRO A 108 -15.14 -9.64 -14.91
C PRO A 108 -15.70 -11.01 -14.49
N LYS A 109 -14.90 -12.08 -14.63
CA LYS A 109 -15.29 -13.45 -14.27
C LYS A 109 -15.01 -13.79 -12.82
N HIS A 110 -13.95 -13.23 -12.25
CA HIS A 110 -13.40 -13.62 -10.94
C HIS A 110 -13.41 -12.50 -9.89
N GLN A 111 -14.08 -11.37 -10.16
CA GLN A 111 -14.21 -10.25 -9.22
C GLN A 111 -14.74 -10.70 -7.84
N ASP A 112 -15.61 -11.71 -7.81
CA ASP A 112 -16.17 -12.29 -6.58
C ASP A 112 -15.16 -13.08 -5.73
N LYS A 113 -13.95 -13.30 -6.24
CA LYS A 113 -12.84 -14.01 -5.57
C LYS A 113 -11.70 -13.08 -5.18
N LEU A 114 -11.85 -11.79 -5.42
CA LEU A 114 -10.82 -10.78 -5.18
C LEU A 114 -11.32 -9.77 -4.16
N GLU A 115 -10.40 -9.23 -3.37
CA GLU A 115 -10.69 -8.08 -2.52
C GLU A 115 -10.27 -6.80 -3.24
N PRO A 116 -11.13 -5.76 -3.26
CA PRO A 116 -10.73 -4.46 -3.80
C PRO A 116 -9.61 -3.86 -2.93
N ILE A 117 -8.66 -3.19 -3.58
CA ILE A 117 -7.60 -2.48 -2.87
C ILE A 117 -8.27 -1.38 -2.03
N PRO A 118 -8.02 -1.31 -0.71
CA PRO A 118 -8.58 -0.25 0.12
C PRO A 118 -8.02 1.12 -0.28
N GLU A 119 -8.86 2.16 -0.25
CA GLU A 119 -8.48 3.53 -0.66
C GLU A 119 -7.30 4.10 0.14
N ASP A 120 -7.13 3.67 1.40
CA ASP A 120 -6.02 4.08 2.26
C ASP A 120 -4.66 3.55 1.79
N TYR A 121 -4.64 2.48 0.97
CA TYR A 121 -3.41 1.92 0.39
C TYR A 121 -3.09 2.51 -0.98
N MET A 122 -4.10 2.72 -1.83
CA MET A 122 -3.92 3.31 -3.16
C MET A 122 -5.22 3.95 -3.63
N SER A 123 -5.14 5.22 -4.00
CA SER A 123 -6.29 5.92 -4.59
C SER A 123 -6.45 5.59 -6.08
N VAL A 124 -7.67 5.77 -6.60
CA VAL A 124 -7.95 5.61 -8.04
C VAL A 124 -7.13 6.57 -8.90
N ASP A 125 -6.90 7.80 -8.43
CA ASP A 125 -6.11 8.78 -9.15
C ASP A 125 -4.62 8.41 -9.18
N GLU A 126 -4.08 7.95 -8.05
CA GLU A 126 -2.71 7.42 -7.98
C GLU A 126 -2.53 6.21 -8.90
N TYR A 127 -3.49 5.28 -8.94
CA TYR A 127 -3.46 4.15 -9.86
C TYR A 127 -3.38 4.63 -11.33
N LYS A 128 -4.21 5.60 -11.72
CA LYS A 128 -4.23 6.16 -13.09
C LYS A 128 -2.94 6.89 -13.46
N ASP A 129 -2.24 7.45 -12.48
CA ASP A 129 -0.96 8.13 -12.68
C ASP A 129 0.21 7.15 -12.86
N ILE A 130 0.16 5.99 -12.20
CA ILE A 130 1.22 4.96 -12.25
C ILE A 130 1.07 4.03 -13.45
N PHE A 131 -0.16 3.65 -13.80
CA PHE A 131 -0.41 2.61 -14.79
C PHE A 131 -0.90 3.15 -16.13
N ALA A 132 -0.74 2.33 -17.18
CA ALA A 132 -1.25 2.67 -18.51
C ALA A 132 -2.78 2.85 -18.49
N PRO A 133 -3.35 3.74 -19.32
CA PRO A 133 -4.80 4.01 -19.32
C PRO A 133 -5.66 2.75 -19.54
N VAL A 134 -5.16 1.77 -20.29
CA VAL A 134 -5.87 0.49 -20.51
C VAL A 134 -6.00 -0.33 -19.23
N ALA A 135 -5.00 -0.30 -18.34
CA ALA A 135 -5.09 -1.00 -17.06
C ALA A 135 -6.15 -0.36 -16.16
N ALA A 136 -6.24 0.97 -16.15
CA ALA A 136 -7.31 1.67 -15.45
C ALA A 136 -8.69 1.34 -16.02
N GLN A 137 -8.82 1.28 -17.35
CA GLN A 137 -10.06 0.88 -18.01
C GLN A 137 -10.50 -0.54 -17.64
N ASP A 138 -9.55 -1.47 -17.54
CA ASP A 138 -9.85 -2.88 -17.29
C ASP A 138 -10.06 -3.17 -15.79
N LEU A 139 -9.40 -2.44 -14.89
CA LEU A 139 -9.29 -2.80 -13.47
C LEU A 139 -10.00 -1.84 -12.50
N ILE A 140 -10.27 -0.59 -12.91
CA ILE A 140 -11.03 0.36 -12.08
C ILE A 140 -12.52 0.22 -12.42
N SER A 141 -13.20 -0.55 -11.58
CA SER A 141 -14.66 -0.79 -11.60
C SER A 141 -15.25 -1.13 -12.98
N ALA A 142 -15.30 -2.44 -13.25
CA ALA A 142 -16.55 -3.05 -13.69
C ALA A 142 -17.57 -3.05 -12.54
#